data_AF-A0A9Q0VSA1-F1
#
_entry.id   AF-A0A9Q0VSA1-F1
#
_cell.length_a   1.000
_cell.length_b   1.000
_cell.length_c   1.000
_cell.angle_alpha   90.00
_cell.angle_beta   90.00
_cell.angle_gamma   90.00
#
_symmetry.space_group_name_H-M   'P 1'
#
loop_
_entity.id
_entity.type
_entity.pdbx_description
1 polymer ?
#
loop_
_entity_poly.entity_id
_entity_poly.type
_entity_poly.pdbx_seq_one_letter_code
_entity_poly.pdbx_strand_id
1 'polypeptide(L)'
;MAYNLSPLTTSPTAISTSSLCPSILKTHAPFVTRNQSHANFPAVSCKARNDDHQNPSTRRDVLIGLGGLYGATNLSDPFAYAKPIQPPDISDCSVIYVPDPENPTNCCPPLTRKIIDFKLPSQNDPLRIRRPAHLVDDDYIAKYNKAIALMKQLPEDDPRNITQQANVHCVACDGGYHQAGMPDLNYQVHFSWLFFPWHRYYLYFYERILGKLIDDPTFTLPFWNWDSPQGMQIPAFFADPTSAVYDPLRDKNHQPPKIIDLDFSGVDFPLPDPVQVASNLNVMYRQLVTANYPTLFLGRVEE
;
A
#
# COMPACT_ATOMS: atom_id res chain seq x y z
N MET A 1 -11.78 -54.64 51.44
CA MET A 1 -11.27 -55.89 50.83
C MET A 1 -10.22 -55.50 49.83
N ALA A 2 -8.98 -55.87 50.11
CA ALA A 2 -7.84 -55.71 49.22
C ALA A 2 -7.85 -56.82 48.17
N TYR A 3 -7.43 -56.52 46.94
CA TYR A 3 -6.54 -57.41 46.18
C TYR A 3 -5.63 -56.58 45.28
N ASN A 4 -4.43 -57.10 45.15
CA ASN A 4 -3.18 -56.53 44.69
C ASN A 4 -2.73 -57.31 43.43
N LEU A 5 -1.61 -56.87 42.81
CA LEU A 5 -0.81 -57.54 41.76
C LEU A 5 -1.31 -57.33 40.31
N SER A 6 -0.50 -57.10 39.27
CA SER A 6 0.94 -56.85 39.07
C SER A 6 1.13 -56.43 37.59
N PRO A 7 2.29 -55.87 37.19
CA PRO A 7 2.47 -55.27 35.86
C PRO A 7 2.97 -56.27 34.80
N LEU A 8 2.67 -56.02 33.52
CA LEU A 8 3.31 -56.70 32.39
C LEU A 8 4.09 -55.70 31.51
N THR A 9 5.41 -55.86 31.52
CA THR A 9 6.35 -55.44 30.47
C THR A 9 6.15 -56.26 29.20
N THR A 10 6.15 -55.61 28.03
CA THR A 10 6.61 -56.22 26.77
C THR A 10 7.31 -55.18 25.88
N SER A 11 8.43 -55.63 25.32
CA SER A 11 9.46 -54.91 24.55
C SER A 11 9.03 -54.63 23.08
N PRO A 12 9.84 -53.91 22.28
CA PRO A 12 9.39 -53.19 21.09
C PRO A 12 9.26 -54.11 19.87
N THR A 13 8.27 -53.84 19.02
CA THR A 13 8.16 -54.47 17.71
C THR A 13 8.61 -53.48 16.64
N ALA A 14 9.78 -53.75 16.06
CA ALA A 14 10.22 -53.17 14.81
C ALA A 14 9.38 -53.77 13.67
N ILE A 15 8.77 -52.92 12.84
CA ILE A 15 8.18 -53.33 11.56
C ILE A 15 8.65 -52.37 10.47
N SER A 16 9.53 -52.93 9.63
CA SER A 16 9.71 -52.73 8.20
C SER A 16 9.59 -51.34 7.58
N THR A 17 10.75 -50.84 7.17
CA THR A 17 10.91 -49.98 6.00
C THR A 17 10.29 -50.62 4.77
N SER A 18 9.30 -49.95 4.17
CA SER A 18 8.99 -50.14 2.75
C SER A 18 9.05 -48.79 2.04
N SER A 19 10.13 -48.64 1.29
CA SER A 19 10.37 -47.61 0.31
C SER A 19 9.47 -47.84 -0.90
N LEU A 20 8.50 -46.97 -1.15
CA LEU A 20 7.91 -46.82 -2.47
C LEU A 20 7.64 -45.33 -2.72
N CYS A 21 8.66 -44.68 -3.31
CA CYS A 21 8.47 -43.49 -4.14
C CYS A 21 7.59 -43.87 -5.35
N PRO A 22 6.58 -43.07 -5.70
CA PRO A 22 6.13 -42.96 -7.07
C PRO A 22 6.81 -41.74 -7.68
N SER A 23 7.95 -41.99 -8.33
CA SER A 23 8.54 -41.10 -9.32
C SER A 23 7.56 -40.94 -10.48
N ILE A 24 6.88 -39.79 -10.56
CA ILE A 24 6.15 -39.39 -11.77
C ILE A 24 7.16 -38.70 -12.70
N LEU A 25 7.85 -39.52 -13.49
CA LEU A 25 8.40 -39.09 -14.77
C LEU A 25 7.21 -38.82 -15.71
N LYS A 26 6.99 -37.56 -16.08
CA LYS A 26 6.28 -37.23 -17.32
C LYS A 26 7.23 -36.46 -18.23
N THR A 27 7.91 -37.26 -19.05
CA THR A 27 8.32 -37.00 -20.44
C THR A 27 8.19 -35.56 -20.93
N HIS A 28 9.34 -34.94 -21.19
CA HIS A 28 9.48 -33.77 -22.04
C HIS A 28 8.79 -34.00 -23.39
N ALA A 29 7.76 -33.19 -23.69
CA ALA A 29 7.26 -33.05 -25.05
C ALA A 29 8.25 -32.17 -25.84
N PRO A 30 8.56 -32.50 -27.11
CA PRO A 30 9.50 -31.73 -27.90
C PRO A 30 8.94 -30.34 -28.20
N PHE A 31 9.84 -29.35 -28.11
CA PHE A 31 9.60 -27.96 -28.45
C PHE A 31 9.32 -27.87 -29.96
N VAL A 32 8.04 -27.85 -30.34
CA VAL A 32 7.64 -27.52 -31.71
C VAL A 32 7.82 -26.02 -31.88
N THR A 33 8.88 -25.62 -32.55
CA THR A 33 9.07 -24.25 -33.06
C THR A 33 7.94 -23.93 -34.03
N ARG A 34 6.90 -23.26 -33.54
CA ARG A 34 5.85 -22.72 -34.38
C ARG A 34 6.40 -21.48 -35.06
N ASN A 35 6.66 -21.59 -36.36
CA ASN A 35 7.01 -20.47 -37.23
C ASN A 35 6.07 -19.29 -36.93
N GLN A 36 6.66 -18.16 -36.52
CA GLN A 36 5.95 -16.90 -36.44
C GLN A 36 5.56 -16.49 -37.86
N SER A 37 4.33 -16.79 -38.25
CA SER A 37 3.71 -16.04 -39.34
C SER A 37 3.46 -14.64 -38.80
N HIS A 38 4.08 -13.64 -39.42
CA HIS A 38 3.79 -12.24 -39.14
C HIS A 38 2.30 -12.00 -39.33
N ALA A 39 1.57 -11.82 -38.24
CA ALA A 39 0.23 -11.27 -38.30
C ALA A 39 0.38 -9.81 -38.74
N ASN A 40 -0.05 -9.50 -39.96
CA ASN A 40 -0.18 -8.13 -40.44
C ASN A 40 -1.20 -7.41 -39.54
N PHE A 41 -0.72 -6.61 -38.59
CA PHE A 41 -1.56 -5.63 -37.91
C PHE A 41 -1.87 -4.52 -38.92
N PRO A 42 -3.15 -4.18 -39.16
CA PRO A 42 -3.46 -3.00 -39.95
C PRO A 42 -3.01 -1.77 -39.15
N ALA A 43 -2.04 -1.03 -39.70
CA ALA A 43 -1.67 0.27 -39.19
C ALA A 43 -2.87 1.22 -39.31
N VAL A 44 -3.46 1.62 -38.18
CA VAL A 44 -4.51 2.63 -38.15
C VAL A 44 -3.85 4.00 -38.36
N SER A 45 -3.85 4.46 -39.60
CA SER A 45 -3.46 5.83 -39.96
C SER A 45 -4.66 6.75 -39.76
N CYS A 46 -4.61 7.63 -38.76
CA CYS A 46 -5.60 8.69 -38.59
C CYS A 46 -5.44 9.73 -39.71
N LYS A 47 -6.23 9.59 -40.78
CA LYS A 47 -6.52 10.70 -41.69
C LYS A 47 -7.83 11.34 -41.23
N ALA A 48 -7.76 12.58 -40.77
CA ALA A 48 -8.94 13.40 -40.56
C ALA A 48 -9.60 13.64 -41.93
N ARG A 49 -10.80 13.11 -42.12
CA ARG A 49 -11.72 13.60 -43.15
C ARG A 49 -12.67 14.57 -42.45
N ASN A 50 -12.68 15.81 -42.91
CA ASN A 50 -13.78 16.72 -42.64
C ASN A 50 -15.04 16.13 -43.29
N ASP A 51 -16.16 16.34 -42.61
CA ASP A 51 -17.53 15.95 -42.97
C ASP A 51 -17.96 14.55 -42.51
N ASP A 52 -18.47 14.49 -41.27
CA ASP A 52 -19.71 13.76 -40.99
C ASP A 52 -20.36 14.31 -39.70
N HIS A 53 -21.53 14.93 -39.87
CA HIS A 53 -22.43 15.30 -38.78
C HIS A 53 -23.11 14.04 -38.23
N GLN A 54 -22.55 13.42 -37.19
CA GLN A 54 -23.27 12.41 -36.41
C GLN A 54 -23.25 12.74 -34.92
N ASN A 55 -24.47 12.71 -34.34
CA ASN A 55 -24.75 12.92 -32.92
C ASN A 55 -23.96 11.91 -32.06
N PRO A 56 -23.31 12.34 -30.96
CA PRO A 56 -22.49 11.44 -30.15
C PRO A 56 -23.37 10.46 -29.37
N SER A 57 -23.19 9.16 -29.61
CA SER A 57 -23.93 8.09 -28.93
C SER A 57 -23.21 7.51 -27.71
N THR A 58 -21.99 7.99 -27.38
CA THR A 58 -21.24 7.49 -26.22
C THR A 58 -20.63 8.60 -25.35
N ARG A 59 -20.49 8.32 -24.04
CA ARG A 59 -19.90 9.23 -23.04
C ARG A 59 -18.43 9.58 -23.31
N ARG A 60 -17.72 8.77 -24.13
CA ARG A 60 -16.32 9.03 -24.51
C ARG A 60 -16.20 10.12 -25.57
N ASP A 61 -17.21 10.29 -26.42
CA ASP A 61 -17.20 11.29 -27.49
C ASP A 61 -17.39 12.72 -26.97
N VAL A 62 -18.00 12.86 -25.77
CA VAL A 62 -18.21 14.15 -25.10
C VAL A 62 -16.89 14.76 -24.59
N LEU A 63 -15.93 13.93 -24.17
CA LEU A 63 -14.63 14.40 -23.65
C LEU A 63 -13.63 14.78 -24.76
N ILE A 64 -13.86 14.35 -26.00
CA ILE A 64 -13.03 14.70 -27.15
C ILE A 64 -13.59 15.93 -27.89
N GLY A 65 -14.90 16.22 -27.76
CA GLY A 65 -15.56 17.35 -28.42
C GLY A 65 -15.33 18.75 -27.81
N LEU A 66 -14.67 18.87 -26.65
CA LEU A 66 -14.44 20.16 -25.98
C LEU A 66 -13.08 20.82 -26.30
N GLY A 67 -12.30 20.21 -27.22
CA GLY A 67 -10.93 20.62 -27.54
C GLY A 67 -10.77 21.70 -28.62
N GLY A 68 -11.83 22.28 -29.17
CA GLY A 68 -11.67 23.41 -30.07
C GLY A 68 -12.93 23.81 -30.82
N LEU A 69 -13.40 25.03 -30.57
CA LEU A 69 -13.77 26.04 -31.58
C LEU A 69 -14.40 27.25 -30.89
N TYR A 70 -13.90 28.43 -31.25
CA TYR A 70 -14.43 29.73 -30.89
C TYR A 70 -15.88 29.87 -31.39
N GLY A 71 -16.81 30.23 -30.49
CA GLY A 71 -18.19 30.52 -30.86
C GLY A 71 -19.00 30.98 -29.65
N ALA A 72 -19.24 32.29 -29.54
CA ALA A 72 -20.13 32.87 -28.55
C ALA A 72 -21.59 32.59 -28.91
N THR A 73 -22.28 31.81 -28.09
CA THR A 73 -23.75 31.82 -27.97
C THR A 73 -24.16 31.46 -26.55
N ASN A 74 -25.04 32.28 -25.96
CA ASN A 74 -25.67 32.10 -24.64
C ASN A 74 -26.37 30.74 -24.52
N LEU A 75 -25.65 29.75 -24.00
CA LEU A 75 -26.21 28.49 -23.51
C LEU A 75 -26.08 28.51 -22.00
N SER A 76 -27.22 28.35 -21.32
CA SER A 76 -27.30 28.05 -19.89
C SER A 76 -26.30 26.94 -19.54
N ASP A 77 -25.43 27.26 -18.59
CA ASP A 77 -24.24 26.55 -18.13
C ASP A 77 -24.32 25.01 -18.25
N PRO A 78 -23.67 24.39 -19.26
CA PRO A 78 -23.64 22.94 -19.44
C PRO A 78 -22.45 22.28 -18.71
N PHE A 79 -21.66 23.04 -17.94
CA PHE A 79 -20.51 22.50 -17.26
C PHE A 79 -20.98 21.78 -16.00
N ALA A 80 -20.90 20.45 -16.02
CA ALA A 80 -20.91 19.65 -14.80
C ALA A 80 -19.75 20.15 -13.92
N TYR A 81 -20.06 21.01 -12.94
CA TYR A 81 -19.09 21.43 -11.95
C TYR A 81 -18.72 20.21 -11.12
N ALA A 82 -17.54 19.66 -11.39
CA ALA A 82 -16.91 18.77 -10.44
C ALA A 82 -16.63 19.59 -9.18
N LYS A 83 -17.11 19.12 -8.04
CA LYS A 83 -16.75 19.66 -6.72
C LYS A 83 -15.83 18.65 -6.03
N PRO A 84 -14.57 18.49 -6.51
CA PRO A 84 -13.65 17.58 -5.86
C PRO A 84 -13.37 18.06 -4.44
N ILE A 85 -13.06 17.13 -3.55
CA ILE A 85 -12.57 17.44 -2.22
C ILE A 85 -11.33 18.32 -2.37
N GLN A 86 -11.40 19.51 -1.80
CA GLN A 86 -10.31 20.48 -1.85
C GLN A 86 -9.25 20.11 -0.80
N PRO A 87 -7.98 20.44 -1.05
CA PRO A 87 -6.98 20.34 0.01
C PRO A 87 -7.41 21.19 1.22
N PRO A 88 -7.20 20.70 2.45
CA PRO A 88 -7.52 21.47 3.65
C PRO A 88 -6.66 22.74 3.74
N ASP A 89 -7.16 23.75 4.44
CA ASP A 89 -6.32 24.87 4.85
C ASP A 89 -5.37 24.39 5.95
N ILE A 90 -4.09 24.25 5.62
CA ILE A 90 -3.08 23.74 6.57
C ILE A 90 -2.88 24.68 7.78
N SER A 91 -3.36 25.93 7.71
CA SER A 91 -3.35 26.85 8.86
C SER A 91 -4.52 26.62 9.81
N ASP A 92 -5.60 25.97 9.34
CA ASP A 92 -6.75 25.55 10.14
C ASP A 92 -6.56 24.11 10.62
N CYS A 93 -5.59 23.94 11.52
CA CYS A 93 -5.31 22.66 12.16
C CYS A 93 -5.82 22.64 13.61
N SER A 94 -6.54 21.58 13.96
CA SER A 94 -7.16 21.40 15.28
C SER A 94 -6.55 20.24 16.06
N VAL A 95 -6.64 20.35 17.38
CA VAL A 95 -6.27 19.28 18.31
C VAL A 95 -7.32 18.16 18.24
N ILE A 96 -6.86 16.91 18.27
CA ILE A 96 -7.72 15.73 18.15
C ILE A 96 -8.06 15.19 19.54
N TYR A 97 -9.35 15.06 19.83
CA TYR A 97 -9.87 14.62 21.14
C TYR A 97 -10.41 13.19 21.15
N VAL A 98 -10.38 12.48 20.03
CA VAL A 98 -10.90 11.11 19.89
C VAL A 98 -9.71 10.18 19.58
N PRO A 99 -9.62 8.99 20.21
CA PRO A 99 -10.61 8.36 21.09
C PRO A 99 -10.52 8.75 22.57
N ASP A 100 -9.50 9.50 22.98
CA ASP A 100 -9.23 9.86 24.38
C ASP A 100 -9.29 11.39 24.60
N PRO A 101 -10.42 11.92 25.11
CA PRO A 101 -10.55 13.35 25.39
C PRO A 101 -9.68 13.85 26.54
N GLU A 102 -9.22 12.96 27.42
CA GLU A 102 -8.37 13.31 28.57
C GLU A 102 -6.91 13.51 28.14
N ASN A 103 -6.49 12.83 27.06
CA ASN A 103 -5.15 12.94 26.48
C ASN A 103 -5.23 13.34 24.99
N PRO A 104 -5.64 14.59 24.71
CA PRO A 104 -5.81 15.04 23.33
C PRO A 104 -4.47 15.06 22.59
N THR A 105 -4.50 14.64 21.32
CA THR A 105 -3.30 14.56 20.49
C THR A 105 -3.19 15.80 19.60
N ASN A 106 -2.07 16.51 19.69
CA ASN A 106 -1.75 17.61 18.78
C ASN A 106 -0.76 17.14 17.71
N CYS A 107 -1.27 16.94 16.50
CA CYS A 107 -0.49 16.53 15.34
C CYS A 107 -0.23 17.67 14.34
N CYS A 108 -0.50 18.92 14.70
CA CYS A 108 -0.39 20.02 13.74
C CYS A 108 1.04 20.20 13.24
N PRO A 109 1.28 20.13 11.92
CA PRO A 109 2.62 20.27 11.39
C PRO A 109 3.13 21.72 11.50
N PRO A 110 4.45 21.94 11.53
CA PRO A 110 5.06 23.26 11.40
C PRO A 110 4.51 23.99 10.18
N LEU A 111 4.01 25.20 10.40
CA LEU A 111 3.40 25.99 9.33
C LEU A 111 4.44 26.37 8.28
N THR A 112 4.23 25.91 7.05
CA THR A 112 4.98 26.39 5.89
C THR A 112 4.20 27.52 5.23
N ARG A 113 4.87 28.62 4.89
CA ARG A 113 4.18 29.84 4.38
C ARG A 113 3.90 29.82 2.88
N LYS A 114 4.38 28.81 2.15
CA LYS A 114 4.28 28.78 0.68
C LYS A 114 4.01 27.37 0.18
N ILE A 115 2.76 27.13 -0.21
CA ILE A 115 2.37 25.97 -1.00
C ILE A 115 2.82 26.21 -2.45
N ILE A 116 3.40 25.19 -3.06
CA ILE A 116 3.83 25.23 -4.46
C ILE A 116 3.21 24.07 -5.22
N ASP A 117 2.96 24.28 -6.51
CA ASP A 117 2.44 23.21 -7.36
C ASP A 117 3.46 22.08 -7.50
N PHE A 118 2.94 20.86 -7.43
CA PHE A 118 3.72 19.65 -7.65
C PHE A 118 4.34 19.65 -9.06
N LYS A 119 5.62 19.31 -9.15
CA LYS A 119 6.33 19.10 -10.40
C LYS A 119 6.76 17.64 -10.49
N LEU A 120 6.49 17.02 -11.62
CA LEU A 120 6.94 15.66 -11.89
C LEU A 120 8.47 15.60 -11.81
N PRO A 121 9.04 14.50 -11.25
CA PRO A 121 10.47 14.29 -11.28
C PRO A 121 11.01 14.25 -12.72
N SER A 122 12.28 14.61 -12.89
CA SER A 122 12.93 14.64 -14.20
C SER A 122 12.91 13.27 -14.85
N GLN A 123 12.85 13.20 -16.18
CA GLN A 123 13.05 11.94 -16.91
C GLN A 123 14.44 11.34 -16.71
N ASN A 124 15.40 12.15 -16.24
CA ASN A 124 16.75 11.70 -15.89
C ASN A 124 16.87 11.22 -14.44
N ASP A 125 15.83 11.36 -13.61
CA ASP A 125 15.84 10.80 -12.25
C ASP A 125 15.90 9.27 -12.33
N PRO A 126 16.71 8.60 -11.49
CA PRO A 126 16.78 7.15 -11.48
C PRO A 126 15.43 6.53 -11.10
N LEU A 127 15.06 5.45 -11.79
CA LEU A 127 13.89 4.66 -11.41
C LEU A 127 14.13 3.98 -10.05
N ARG A 128 13.32 4.36 -9.06
CA ARG A 128 13.31 3.74 -7.73
C ARG A 128 12.53 2.42 -7.77
N ILE A 129 13.21 1.31 -7.50
CA ILE A 129 12.63 -0.03 -7.44
C ILE A 129 12.59 -0.53 -6.00
N ARG A 130 11.41 -0.48 -5.37
CA ARG A 130 11.19 -1.02 -4.02
C ARG A 130 11.38 -2.54 -4.01
N ARG A 131 11.96 -3.06 -2.93
CA ARG A 131 12.27 -4.49 -2.77
C ARG A 131 11.41 -5.15 -1.68
N PRO A 132 11.05 -6.44 -1.83
CA PRO A 132 10.40 -7.20 -0.77
C PRO A 132 11.27 -7.20 0.47
N ALA A 133 10.73 -6.75 1.61
CA ALA A 133 11.49 -6.57 2.83
C ALA A 133 12.15 -7.87 3.36
N HIS A 134 11.60 -9.05 3.08
CA HIS A 134 12.21 -10.32 3.49
C HIS A 134 13.37 -10.78 2.58
N LEU A 135 13.65 -10.07 1.48
CA LEU A 135 14.68 -10.42 0.48
C LEU A 135 15.78 -9.34 0.34
N VAL A 136 15.76 -8.29 1.17
CA VAL A 136 16.79 -7.26 1.13
C VAL A 136 18.07 -7.76 1.83
N ASP A 137 19.21 -7.25 1.39
CA ASP A 137 20.52 -7.56 1.97
C ASP A 137 20.89 -6.61 3.12
N ASP A 138 22.01 -6.91 3.78
CA ASP A 138 22.51 -6.14 4.92
C ASP A 138 22.84 -4.69 4.55
N ASP A 139 23.32 -4.44 3.33
CA ASP A 139 23.62 -3.09 2.84
C ASP A 139 22.34 -2.24 2.71
N TYR A 140 21.27 -2.83 2.18
CA TYR A 140 19.96 -2.20 2.11
C TYR A 140 19.42 -1.89 3.52
N ILE A 141 19.52 -2.85 4.44
CA ILE A 141 19.08 -2.70 5.83
C ILE A 141 19.88 -1.60 6.53
N ALA A 142 21.21 -1.59 6.38
CA ALA A 142 22.09 -0.57 6.94
C ALA A 142 21.75 0.83 6.40
N LYS A 143 21.49 0.94 5.09
CA LYS A 143 21.07 2.19 4.45
C LYS A 143 19.73 2.69 5.00
N TYR A 144 18.75 1.81 5.12
CA TYR A 144 17.44 2.17 5.67
C TYR A 144 17.52 2.61 7.13
N ASN A 145 18.29 1.87 7.94
CA ASN A 145 18.57 2.22 9.32
C ASN A 145 19.25 3.59 9.45
N LYS A 146 20.27 3.87 8.62
CA LYS A 146 20.93 5.17 8.59
C LYS A 146 19.95 6.30 8.27
N ALA A 147 19.11 6.13 7.26
CA ALA A 147 18.14 7.16 6.86
C ALA A 147 17.11 7.45 7.97
N ILE A 148 16.60 6.41 8.63
CA ILE A 148 15.64 6.55 9.73
C ILE A 148 16.30 7.14 10.98
N ALA A 149 17.54 6.72 11.31
CA ALA A 149 18.29 7.29 12.42
C ALA A 149 18.52 8.79 12.22
N LEU A 150 18.89 9.22 11.01
CA LEU A 150 19.05 10.65 10.70
C LEU A 150 17.71 11.40 10.73
N MET A 151 16.63 10.79 10.25
CA MET A 151 15.29 11.38 10.32
C MET A 151 14.83 11.61 11.77
N LYS A 152 15.14 10.67 12.67
CA LYS A 152 14.89 10.77 14.12
C LYS A 152 15.74 11.83 14.83
N GLN A 153 16.91 12.17 14.28
CA GLN A 153 17.84 13.15 14.88
C GLN A 153 17.58 14.59 14.43
N LEU A 154 16.69 14.80 13.46
CA LEU A 154 16.29 16.15 13.06
C LEU A 154 15.62 16.89 14.22
N PRO A 155 15.66 18.23 14.26
CA PRO A 155 14.85 19.00 15.20
C PRO A 155 13.38 18.58 15.17
N GLU A 156 12.71 18.60 16.33
CA GLU A 156 11.29 18.19 16.43
C GLU A 156 10.37 19.04 15.54
N ASP A 157 10.73 20.31 15.29
CA ASP A 157 10.00 21.22 14.41
C ASP A 157 10.43 21.15 12.93
N ASP A 158 11.39 20.29 12.57
CA ASP A 158 11.71 20.03 11.17
C ASP A 158 10.58 19.21 10.56
N PRO A 159 9.92 19.66 9.48
CA PRO A 159 8.81 18.92 8.87
C PRO A 159 9.18 17.52 8.37
N ARG A 160 10.49 17.23 8.25
CA ARG A 160 11.02 15.92 7.85
C ARG A 160 11.29 14.99 9.03
N ASN A 161 11.27 15.47 10.28
CA ASN A 161 11.45 14.63 11.47
C ASN A 161 10.42 13.49 11.47
N ILE A 162 10.77 12.32 12.03
CA ILE A 162 9.90 11.15 12.05
C ILE A 162 8.54 11.43 12.69
N THR A 163 8.51 12.22 13.78
CA THR A 163 7.30 12.64 14.47
C THR A 163 6.45 13.51 13.55
N GLN A 164 7.09 14.42 12.80
CA GLN A 164 6.38 15.25 11.83
C GLN A 164 5.84 14.46 10.63
N GLN A 165 6.57 13.44 10.17
CA GLN A 165 6.05 12.53 9.15
C GLN A 165 4.85 11.73 9.70
N ALA A 166 4.91 11.20 10.93
CA ALA A 166 3.77 10.53 11.57
C ALA A 166 2.57 11.47 11.74
N ASN A 167 2.81 12.73 12.10
CA ASN A 167 1.79 13.76 12.26
C ASN A 167 1.04 14.05 10.95
N VAL A 168 1.69 13.95 9.78
CA VAL A 168 1.00 14.08 8.47
C VAL A 168 -0.12 13.06 8.31
N HIS A 169 0.08 11.82 8.78
CA HIS A 169 -0.97 10.82 8.81
C HIS A 169 -2.05 11.19 9.82
N CYS A 170 -1.65 11.47 11.07
CA CYS A 170 -2.60 11.81 12.14
C CYS A 170 -3.59 12.93 11.73
N VAL A 171 -3.11 14.08 11.21
CA VAL A 171 -4.00 15.20 10.86
C VAL A 171 -4.98 14.89 9.72
N ALA A 172 -4.58 14.07 8.76
CA ALA A 172 -5.40 13.76 7.58
C ALA A 172 -6.38 12.60 7.84
N CYS A 173 -6.16 11.82 8.91
CA CYS A 173 -6.86 10.57 9.19
C CYS A 173 -7.73 10.65 10.45
N ASP A 174 -7.36 11.47 11.43
CA ASP A 174 -8.00 11.51 12.75
C ASP A 174 -8.76 12.83 13.00
N GLY A 175 -9.00 13.61 11.94
CA GLY A 175 -9.81 14.84 12.00
C GLY A 175 -9.05 16.08 12.48
N GLY A 176 -7.75 16.16 12.20
CA GLY A 176 -6.95 17.35 12.49
C GLY A 176 -7.21 18.52 11.52
N TYR A 177 -7.81 18.25 10.36
CA TYR A 177 -8.20 19.24 9.36
C TYR A 177 -9.69 19.18 9.03
N HIS A 178 -10.24 20.29 8.56
CA HIS A 178 -11.59 20.37 7.98
C HIS A 178 -11.52 20.51 6.46
N GLN A 179 -12.59 20.10 5.78
CA GLN A 179 -12.72 20.33 4.34
C GLN A 179 -12.86 21.83 4.07
N ALA A 180 -12.15 22.34 3.07
CA ALA A 180 -12.15 23.76 2.76
C ALA A 180 -13.56 24.28 2.45
N GLY A 181 -14.00 25.27 3.22
CA GLY A 181 -15.36 25.83 3.12
C GLY A 181 -16.46 25.00 3.78
N MET A 182 -16.11 23.93 4.50
CA MET A 182 -17.02 23.07 5.28
C MET A 182 -16.43 22.80 6.67
N PRO A 183 -16.48 23.77 7.59
CA PRO A 183 -15.82 23.68 8.90
C PRO A 183 -16.39 22.57 9.80
N ASP A 184 -17.63 22.14 9.57
CA ASP A 184 -18.25 21.06 10.34
C ASP A 184 -17.93 19.65 9.78
N LEU A 185 -17.15 19.57 8.69
CA LEU A 185 -16.79 18.32 8.03
C LEU A 185 -15.29 18.08 8.09
N ASN A 186 -14.89 17.10 8.88
CA ASN A 186 -13.50 16.68 8.97
C ASN A 186 -12.99 16.20 7.61
N TYR A 187 -11.74 16.53 7.31
CA TYR A 187 -10.99 15.94 6.23
C TYR A 187 -10.64 14.49 6.60
N GLN A 188 -10.98 13.54 5.73
CA GLN A 188 -10.73 12.12 5.96
C GLN A 188 -10.21 11.46 4.69
N VAL A 189 -9.03 10.86 4.76
CA VAL A 189 -8.40 10.18 3.61
C VAL A 189 -8.69 8.68 3.60
N HIS A 190 -9.16 8.12 4.71
CA HIS A 190 -9.62 6.74 4.83
C HIS A 190 -11.07 6.57 4.41
N PHE A 191 -11.46 5.32 4.18
CA PHE A 191 -12.85 4.90 3.90
C PHE A 191 -13.46 5.49 2.61
N SER A 192 -12.68 6.21 1.81
CA SER A 192 -13.06 6.75 0.50
C SER A 192 -12.01 6.43 -0.56
N TRP A 193 -12.32 6.76 -1.81
CA TRP A 193 -11.39 6.68 -2.94
C TRP A 193 -10.08 7.48 -2.80
N LEU A 194 -9.97 8.35 -1.79
CA LEU A 194 -8.76 9.14 -1.49
C LEU A 194 -7.64 8.27 -0.91
N PHE A 195 -7.98 7.11 -0.35
CA PHE A 195 -7.04 6.23 0.34
C PHE A 195 -5.78 5.95 -0.48
N PHE A 196 -5.93 5.39 -1.68
CA PHE A 196 -4.78 5.04 -2.53
C PHE A 196 -3.95 6.24 -3.01
N PRO A 197 -4.53 7.28 -3.62
CA PRO A 197 -3.74 8.41 -4.11
C PRO A 197 -3.07 9.18 -2.96
N TRP A 198 -3.75 9.39 -1.83
CA TRP A 198 -3.17 10.09 -0.69
C TRP A 198 -1.96 9.34 -0.12
N HIS A 199 -2.10 8.04 0.18
CA HIS A 199 -0.99 7.23 0.71
C HIS A 199 0.15 7.09 -0.30
N ARG A 200 -0.14 7.10 -1.62
CA ARG A 200 0.89 7.12 -2.66
C ARG A 200 1.73 8.41 -2.58
N TYR A 201 1.11 9.57 -2.44
CA TYR A 201 1.82 10.84 -2.29
C TYR A 201 2.56 10.94 -0.95
N TYR A 202 1.96 10.46 0.14
CA TYR A 202 2.62 10.41 1.44
C TYR A 202 3.93 9.60 1.37
N LEU A 203 3.86 8.38 0.85
CA LEU A 203 5.05 7.53 0.66
C LEU A 203 6.02 8.07 -0.38
N TYR A 204 5.55 8.79 -1.41
CA TYR A 204 6.41 9.42 -2.41
C TYR A 204 7.35 10.46 -1.78
N PHE A 205 6.81 11.35 -0.95
CA PHE A 205 7.63 12.36 -0.28
C PHE A 205 8.48 11.74 0.85
N TYR A 206 7.91 10.82 1.64
CA TYR A 206 8.62 10.12 2.71
C TYR A 206 9.89 9.41 2.20
N GLU A 207 9.77 8.64 1.10
CA GLU A 207 10.92 7.97 0.47
C GLU A 207 11.99 8.95 -0.01
N ARG A 208 11.59 10.07 -0.62
CA ARG A 208 12.53 11.09 -1.12
C ARG A 208 13.22 11.85 0.01
N ILE A 209 12.51 12.10 1.12
CA ILE A 209 13.09 12.70 2.32
C ILE A 209 14.20 11.79 2.85
N LEU A 210 13.92 10.50 3.04
CA LEU A 210 14.92 9.53 3.52
C LEU A 210 16.14 9.47 2.60
N GLY A 211 15.93 9.36 1.28
CA GLY A 211 17.04 9.37 0.33
C GLY A 211 17.89 10.65 0.41
N LYS A 212 17.24 11.81 0.56
CA LYS A 212 17.93 13.09 0.73
C LYS A 212 18.73 13.18 2.03
N LEU A 213 18.27 12.56 3.11
CA LEU A 213 18.99 12.58 4.40
C LEU A 213 20.31 11.80 4.37
N ILE A 214 20.45 10.84 3.46
CA ILE A 214 21.67 10.03 3.29
C ILE A 214 22.41 10.34 1.98
N ASP A 215 22.03 11.40 1.28
CA ASP A 215 22.56 11.79 -0.03
C ASP A 215 22.52 10.67 -1.09
N ASP A 216 21.49 9.83 -1.04
CA ASP A 216 21.28 8.74 -1.98
C ASP A 216 20.03 8.98 -2.85
N PRO A 217 20.19 9.46 -4.10
CA PRO A 217 19.06 9.68 -4.99
C PRO A 217 18.36 8.39 -5.42
N THR A 218 19.01 7.23 -5.25
CA THR A 218 18.50 5.89 -5.61
C THR A 218 17.84 5.16 -4.44
N PHE A 219 17.83 5.74 -3.24
CA PHE A 219 17.19 5.16 -2.06
C PHE A 219 15.73 4.78 -2.34
N THR A 220 15.32 3.63 -1.81
CA THR A 220 13.95 3.13 -1.89
C THR A 220 13.48 2.59 -0.56
N LEU A 221 12.18 2.69 -0.28
CA LEU A 221 11.56 1.95 0.81
C LEU A 221 11.46 0.46 0.46
N PRO A 222 11.65 -0.46 1.42
CA PRO A 222 11.20 -1.83 1.22
C PRO A 222 9.66 -1.87 1.26
N PHE A 223 9.06 -2.95 0.79
CA PHE A 223 7.64 -3.22 1.02
C PHE A 223 7.46 -4.55 1.73
N TRP A 224 6.52 -4.62 2.66
CA TRP A 224 6.17 -5.88 3.30
C TRP A 224 5.35 -6.72 2.31
N ASN A 225 5.95 -7.81 1.82
CA ASN A 225 5.38 -8.69 0.80
C ASN A 225 4.54 -9.81 1.45
N TRP A 226 3.50 -9.44 2.18
CA TRP A 226 2.59 -10.37 2.88
C TRP A 226 1.66 -11.15 1.94
N ASP A 227 1.63 -10.81 0.65
CA ASP A 227 0.96 -11.57 -0.40
C ASP A 227 1.80 -12.74 -0.93
N SER A 228 3.07 -12.87 -0.50
CA SER A 228 3.92 -14.04 -0.72
C SER A 228 4.13 -14.83 0.58
N PRO A 229 4.04 -16.17 0.58
CA PRO A 229 4.25 -16.99 1.78
C PRO A 229 5.55 -16.69 2.54
N GLN A 230 6.67 -16.44 1.84
CA GLN A 230 7.95 -16.13 2.51
C GLN A 230 7.99 -14.74 3.16
N GLY A 231 7.06 -13.84 2.78
CA GLY A 231 6.98 -12.48 3.30
C GLY A 231 5.86 -12.27 4.32
N MET A 232 5.14 -13.31 4.74
CA MET A 232 4.03 -13.19 5.69
C MET A 232 4.47 -12.99 7.16
N GLN A 233 5.76 -13.15 7.47
CA GLN A 233 6.30 -12.77 8.78
C GLN A 233 6.78 -11.33 8.74
N ILE A 234 6.74 -10.64 9.89
CA ILE A 234 7.43 -9.34 10.02
C ILE A 234 8.92 -9.55 9.67
N PRO A 235 9.51 -8.77 8.75
CA PRO A 235 10.92 -8.90 8.43
C PRO A 235 11.79 -8.69 9.69
N ALA A 236 12.76 -9.58 9.92
CA ALA A 236 13.49 -9.66 11.19
C ALA A 236 14.13 -8.33 11.64
N PHE A 237 14.63 -7.52 10.70
CA PHE A 237 15.24 -6.22 11.02
C PHE A 237 14.27 -5.17 11.56
N PHE A 238 12.95 -5.38 11.45
CA PHE A 238 11.98 -4.56 12.18
C PHE A 238 11.84 -5.02 13.63
N ALA A 239 12.06 -6.30 13.94
CA ALA A 239 11.90 -6.87 15.29
C ALA A 239 13.18 -6.77 16.16
N ASP A 240 14.32 -6.43 15.56
CA ASP A 240 15.60 -6.24 16.26
C ASP A 240 15.62 -4.92 17.06
N PRO A 241 15.71 -4.94 18.41
CA PRO A 241 15.74 -3.73 19.24
C PRO A 241 16.91 -2.77 18.97
N THR A 242 17.97 -3.23 18.30
CA THR A 242 19.13 -2.39 17.93
C THR A 242 18.90 -1.63 16.62
N SER A 243 17.86 -1.99 15.87
CA SER A 243 17.50 -1.38 14.59
C SER A 243 16.83 -0.01 14.79
N ALA A 244 17.21 0.98 13.99
CA ALA A 244 16.56 2.29 13.98
C ALA A 244 15.09 2.21 13.54
N VAL A 245 14.67 1.14 12.86
CA VAL A 245 13.28 0.89 12.43
C VAL A 245 12.49 0.00 13.40
N TYR A 246 13.10 -0.33 14.55
CA TYR A 246 12.40 -0.97 15.66
C TYR A 246 11.34 -0.04 16.27
N ASP A 247 10.26 -0.66 16.73
CA ASP A 247 9.22 -0.01 17.51
C ASP A 247 8.79 -0.93 18.66
N PRO A 248 8.99 -0.53 19.93
CA PRO A 248 8.61 -1.34 21.09
C PRO A 248 7.09 -1.42 21.32
N LEU A 249 6.29 -0.61 20.63
CA LEU A 249 4.82 -0.54 20.80
C LEU A 249 4.05 -1.55 19.92
N ARG A 250 4.75 -2.48 19.26
CA ARG A 250 4.11 -3.57 18.53
C ARG A 250 3.61 -4.67 19.47
N ASP A 251 2.58 -5.40 19.04
CA ASP A 251 2.08 -6.56 19.79
C ASP A 251 3.20 -7.59 19.99
N LYS A 252 3.47 -7.93 21.25
CA LYS A 252 4.52 -8.87 21.64
C LYS A 252 4.23 -10.30 21.17
N ASN A 253 2.96 -10.65 20.96
CA ASN A 253 2.51 -11.95 20.51
C ASN A 253 2.50 -12.10 18.98
N HIS A 254 2.66 -11.01 18.22
CA HIS A 254 2.74 -11.00 16.75
C HIS A 254 4.13 -10.68 16.20
N GLN A 255 5.17 -10.90 17.00
CA GLN A 255 6.55 -10.82 16.53
C GLN A 255 6.95 -12.08 15.72
N PRO A 256 7.99 -12.00 14.87
CA PRO A 256 8.54 -13.18 14.19
C PRO A 256 8.87 -14.31 15.17
N PRO A 257 8.66 -15.58 14.80
CA PRO A 257 8.30 -16.07 13.46
C PRO A 257 6.78 -16.17 13.20
N LYS A 258 5.90 -15.46 13.95
CA LYS A 258 4.45 -15.56 13.71
C LYS A 258 4.10 -15.05 12.29
N ILE A 259 3.28 -15.84 11.60
CA ILE A 259 2.70 -15.49 10.30
C ILE A 259 1.56 -14.49 10.54
N ILE A 260 1.53 -13.38 9.80
CA ILE A 260 0.46 -12.38 9.86
C ILE A 260 -0.90 -13.04 9.61
N ASP A 261 -1.94 -12.57 10.28
CA ASP A 261 -3.32 -12.90 9.93
C ASP A 261 -3.95 -11.72 9.17
N LEU A 262 -4.18 -11.88 7.86
CA LEU A 262 -4.75 -10.81 7.02
C LEU A 262 -6.26 -10.63 7.23
N ASP A 263 -6.93 -11.52 7.98
CA ASP A 263 -8.35 -11.42 8.36
C ASP A 263 -8.51 -11.19 9.88
N PHE A 264 -7.47 -10.64 10.53
CA PHE A 264 -7.44 -10.46 11.98
C PHE A 264 -8.58 -9.56 12.47
N SER A 265 -9.35 -10.06 13.43
CA SER A 265 -10.54 -9.39 13.98
C SER A 265 -10.34 -8.77 15.36
N GLY A 266 -9.08 -8.66 15.81
CA GLY A 266 -8.72 -8.21 17.16
C GLY A 266 -8.58 -9.34 18.19
N VAL A 267 -8.88 -10.58 17.82
CA VAL A 267 -8.73 -11.78 18.67
C VAL A 267 -7.94 -12.85 17.91
N ASP A 268 -6.98 -13.47 18.59
CA ASP A 268 -6.17 -14.55 18.02
C ASP A 268 -6.99 -15.85 17.89
N PHE A 269 -7.06 -16.38 16.67
CA PHE A 269 -7.54 -17.73 16.38
C PHE A 269 -6.38 -18.55 15.78
N PRO A 270 -5.54 -19.19 16.61
CA PRO A 270 -4.31 -19.82 16.13
C PRO A 270 -4.62 -20.95 15.15
N LEU A 271 -4.21 -20.77 13.90
CA LEU A 271 -4.25 -21.77 12.85
C LEU A 271 -2.86 -22.40 12.66
N PRO A 272 -2.75 -23.66 12.22
CA PRO A 272 -1.48 -24.19 11.76
C PRO A 272 -0.92 -23.34 10.60
N ASP A 273 0.39 -23.10 10.56
CA ASP A 273 1.05 -22.21 9.59
C ASP A 273 0.59 -22.43 8.13
N PRO A 274 0.51 -23.65 7.58
CA PRO A 274 0.04 -23.85 6.21
C PRO A 274 -1.41 -23.40 5.98
N VAL A 275 -2.24 -23.50 7.01
CA VAL A 275 -3.64 -23.07 6.97
C VAL A 275 -3.73 -21.54 7.06
N GLN A 276 -2.91 -20.90 7.91
CA GLN A 276 -2.83 -19.44 7.96
C GLN A 276 -2.34 -18.85 6.63
N VAL A 277 -1.30 -19.44 6.01
CA VAL A 277 -0.81 -19.03 4.69
C VAL A 277 -1.91 -19.14 3.63
N ALA A 278 -2.64 -20.27 3.60
CA ALA A 278 -3.76 -20.44 2.67
C ALA A 278 -4.89 -19.42 2.91
N SER A 279 -5.21 -19.13 4.18
CA SER A 279 -6.18 -18.10 4.57
C SER A 279 -5.76 -16.73 4.03
N ASN A 280 -4.52 -16.32 4.26
CA ASN A 280 -3.98 -15.05 3.77
C ASN A 280 -4.05 -14.94 2.24
N LEU A 281 -3.67 -15.98 1.49
CA LEU A 281 -3.76 -15.99 0.04
C LEU A 281 -5.22 -15.86 -0.45
N ASN A 282 -6.18 -16.46 0.25
CA ASN A 282 -7.60 -16.30 -0.05
C ASN A 282 -8.09 -14.87 0.22
N VAL A 283 -7.60 -14.22 1.29
CA VAL A 283 -7.87 -12.80 1.54
C VAL A 283 -7.34 -11.96 0.38
N MET A 284 -6.10 -12.20 -0.07
CA MET A 284 -5.54 -11.48 -1.23
C MET A 284 -6.39 -11.63 -2.49
N TYR A 285 -6.81 -12.86 -2.79
CA TYR A 285 -7.68 -13.11 -3.93
C TYR A 285 -9.02 -12.37 -3.80
N ARG A 286 -9.62 -12.37 -2.60
CA ARG A 286 -10.85 -11.62 -2.31
C ARG A 286 -10.68 -10.11 -2.54
N GLN A 287 -9.58 -9.52 -2.06
CA GLN A 287 -9.33 -8.08 -2.15
C GLN A 287 -8.92 -7.62 -3.54
N LEU A 288 -8.19 -8.44 -4.33
CA LEU A 288 -7.63 -8.01 -5.62
C LEU A 288 -8.40 -8.52 -6.85
N VAL A 289 -9.09 -9.66 -6.73
CA VAL A 289 -9.78 -10.30 -7.86
C VAL A 289 -11.29 -10.20 -7.71
N THR A 290 -11.82 -10.54 -6.54
CA THR A 290 -13.27 -10.53 -6.31
C THR A 290 -13.83 -9.11 -6.20
N ALA A 291 -13.05 -8.14 -5.71
CA ALA A 291 -13.40 -6.71 -5.69
C ALA A 291 -13.28 -6.06 -7.08
N ASN A 292 -14.09 -6.51 -8.04
CA ASN A 292 -13.96 -6.22 -9.46
C ASN A 292 -14.58 -4.89 -9.94
N TYR A 293 -15.01 -4.02 -9.03
CA TYR A 293 -15.51 -2.68 -9.34
C TYR A 293 -14.61 -1.61 -8.71
N PRO A 294 -14.37 -0.47 -9.39
CA PRO A 294 -13.56 0.61 -8.83
C PRO A 294 -14.03 1.08 -7.45
N THR A 295 -15.34 1.11 -7.19
CA THR A 295 -15.90 1.51 -5.89
C THR A 295 -15.70 0.46 -4.79
N LEU A 296 -15.55 -0.81 -5.14
CA LEU A 296 -15.22 -1.88 -4.19
C LEU A 296 -13.72 -1.91 -3.89
N PHE A 297 -12.88 -1.60 -4.89
CA PHE A 297 -11.43 -1.62 -4.76
C PHE A 297 -10.88 -0.31 -4.17
N LEU A 298 -11.17 0.83 -4.81
CA LEU A 298 -10.63 2.13 -4.40
C LEU A 298 -11.37 2.71 -3.19
N GLY A 299 -12.65 2.36 -3.01
CA GLY A 299 -13.54 2.98 -2.04
C GLY A 299 -14.62 3.83 -2.71
N ARG A 300 -15.61 4.28 -1.92
CA ARG A 300 -16.71 5.12 -2.41
C ARG A 300 -16.26 6.56 -2.63
N VAL A 301 -17.03 7.28 -3.43
CA VAL A 301 -16.96 8.75 -3.49
C VAL A 301 -17.46 9.28 -2.15
N GLU A 302 -16.68 10.14 -1.50
CA GLU A 302 -17.17 10.96 -0.39
C GLU A 302 -18.13 12.00 -0.98
N GLU A 303 -19.37 12.02 -0.48
CA GLU A 303 -20.39 13.03 -0.81
C GLU A 303 -20.45 14.12 0.26
#